data_AF-A0A2T0KGV3-F1
#
_entry.id   AF-A0A2T0KGV3-F1
#
_cell.length_a   1.000
_cell.length_b   1.000
_cell.length_c   1.000
_cell.angle_alpha   90.00
_cell.angle_beta   90.00
_cell.angle_gamma   90.00
#
_symmetry.space_group_name_H-M   'P 1'
#
loop_
_entity.id
_entity.type
_entity.pdbx_description
1 polymer ?
#
loop_
_entity_poly.entity_id
_entity_poly.type
_entity_poly.pdbx_seq_one_letter_code
_entity_poly.pdbx_strand_id
1 'polypeptide(L)'
;MRLIRVVLPVVLFALAGCAGGGAPPRYLNPAGSCPGVDAAAERLTDRPLPADFVAVSAVLCHSGLPGLPSGAPAAQPSARRSTGPFGDLLTALREPPPEPPRGEFACPAMMQAPIVLALTDASGRTVLPALPATACGFRTPAVDAAVQALTWS
;
A
#
# COMPACT_ATOMS: atom_id res chain seq x y z
N MET A 1 -13.75 -58.92 18.62
CA MET A 1 -13.65 -57.75 17.73
C MET A 1 -13.61 -56.50 18.59
N ARG A 2 -12.44 -55.83 18.68
CA ARG A 2 -12.24 -54.62 19.51
C ARG A 2 -12.57 -53.39 18.66
N LEU A 3 -13.65 -52.67 18.99
CA LEU A 3 -13.97 -51.38 18.37
C LEU A 3 -12.99 -50.31 18.89
N ILE A 4 -12.13 -49.82 18.00
CA ILE A 4 -11.26 -48.66 18.25
C ILE A 4 -12.14 -47.41 18.14
N ARG A 5 -12.42 -46.76 19.29
CA ARG A 5 -13.00 -45.42 19.33
C ARG A 5 -11.91 -44.42 18.94
N VAL A 6 -11.89 -44.03 17.66
CA VAL A 6 -11.07 -42.91 17.17
C VAL A 6 -11.75 -41.62 17.64
N VAL A 7 -11.23 -41.03 18.72
CA VAL A 7 -11.62 -39.69 19.16
C VAL A 7 -10.88 -38.70 18.27
N LEU A 8 -11.60 -38.10 17.32
CA LEU A 8 -11.10 -37.06 16.43
C LEU A 8 -10.86 -35.78 17.25
N PRO A 9 -9.64 -35.25 17.37
CA PRO A 9 -9.43 -33.97 18.03
C PRO A 9 -9.98 -32.86 17.13
N VAL A 10 -11.01 -32.18 17.61
CA VAL A 10 -11.46 -30.89 17.06
C VAL A 10 -10.31 -29.91 17.26
N VAL A 11 -9.56 -29.64 16.20
CA VAL A 11 -8.53 -28.60 16.19
C VAL A 11 -9.26 -27.25 16.24
N LEU A 12 -9.38 -26.71 17.45
CA LEU A 12 -9.75 -25.31 17.66
C LEU A 12 -8.63 -24.46 17.01
N PHE A 13 -8.90 -23.93 15.83
CA PHE A 13 -8.09 -22.84 15.28
C PHE A 13 -8.30 -21.63 16.19
N ALA A 14 -7.32 -21.37 17.05
CA ALA A 14 -7.24 -20.12 17.80
C ALA A 14 -7.12 -18.97 16.79
N LEU A 15 -8.22 -18.28 16.55
CA LEU A 15 -8.21 -16.95 15.94
C LEU A 15 -7.39 -16.06 16.89
N ALA A 16 -6.11 -15.86 16.59
CA ALA A 16 -5.32 -14.81 17.21
C ALA A 16 -5.86 -13.47 16.70
N GLY A 17 -7.01 -13.04 17.24
CA GLY A 17 -7.52 -11.71 17.05
C GLY A 17 -6.63 -10.75 17.81
N CYS A 18 -5.71 -10.07 17.11
CA CYS A 18 -5.12 -8.86 17.64
C CYS A 18 -6.28 -7.87 17.86
N ALA A 19 -6.71 -7.70 19.12
CA ALA A 19 -7.59 -6.63 19.52
C ALA A 19 -6.86 -5.30 19.29
N GLY A 20 -7.03 -4.73 18.11
CA GLY A 20 -6.47 -3.45 17.72
C GLY A 20 -7.25 -2.32 18.38
N GLY A 21 -6.89 -1.96 19.62
CA GLY A 21 -7.29 -0.69 20.22
C GLY A 21 -6.97 0.44 19.23
N GLY A 22 -7.95 1.32 18.99
CA GLY A 22 -7.99 2.31 17.91
C GLY A 22 -6.63 2.88 17.54
N ALA A 23 -6.06 2.36 16.46
CA ALA A 23 -4.85 2.93 15.88
C ALA A 23 -5.18 4.31 15.31
N PRO A 24 -4.29 5.31 15.44
CA PRO A 24 -4.49 6.61 14.80
C PRO A 24 -4.65 6.43 13.28
N PRO A 25 -5.36 7.33 12.59
CA PRO A 25 -5.48 7.31 11.13
C PRO A 25 -4.10 7.15 10.51
N ARG A 26 -3.95 6.10 9.70
CA ARG A 26 -2.64 5.69 9.19
C ARG A 26 -2.49 6.16 7.76
N TYR A 27 -1.43 6.89 7.53
CA TYR A 27 -0.83 6.93 6.20
C TYR A 27 0.15 5.76 6.09
N LEU A 28 0.16 5.09 4.95
CA LEU A 28 1.26 4.19 4.63
C LEU A 28 2.45 5.01 4.20
N ASN A 29 3.54 4.83 4.94
CA ASN A 29 4.81 5.39 4.55
C ASN A 29 5.28 4.72 3.26
N PRO A 30 5.78 5.50 2.29
CA PRO A 30 6.39 4.94 1.11
C PRO A 30 7.64 4.15 1.54
N ALA A 31 7.54 2.83 1.58
CA ALA A 31 8.61 1.91 1.97
C ALA A 31 9.17 1.24 0.72
N GLY A 32 10.50 1.26 0.58
CA GLY A 32 11.22 0.71 -0.57
C GLY A 32 12.01 1.75 -1.35
N SER A 33 12.65 1.27 -2.41
CA SER A 33 13.46 2.06 -3.33
C SER A 33 12.91 1.98 -4.75
N CYS A 34 12.87 3.11 -5.42
CA CYS A 34 12.53 3.26 -6.83
C CYS A 34 13.73 3.92 -7.55
N PRO A 35 14.52 3.14 -8.30
CA PRO A 35 15.69 3.65 -9.01
C PRO A 35 15.35 4.83 -9.92
N GLY A 36 16.15 5.91 -9.84
CA GLY A 36 15.93 7.14 -10.62
C GLY A 36 14.91 8.11 -10.03
N VAL A 37 14.25 7.75 -8.92
CA VAL A 37 13.28 8.60 -8.21
C VAL A 37 13.76 8.94 -6.80
N ASP A 38 14.32 7.96 -6.08
CA ASP A 38 14.63 8.07 -4.64
C ASP A 38 15.54 9.25 -4.28
N ALA A 39 16.48 9.63 -5.14
CA ALA A 39 17.45 10.68 -4.86
C ALA A 39 16.86 12.10 -4.96
N ALA A 40 15.74 12.27 -5.66
CA ALA A 40 15.19 13.58 -6.00
C ALA A 40 13.84 13.88 -5.31
N ALA A 41 13.28 12.92 -4.60
CA ALA A 41 11.88 12.99 -4.21
C ALA A 41 11.66 13.27 -2.72
N GLU A 42 10.79 14.24 -2.43
CA GLU A 42 10.32 14.56 -1.07
C GLU A 42 9.36 13.47 -0.59
N ARG A 43 9.56 12.96 0.63
CA ARG A 43 8.65 11.97 1.23
C ARG A 43 7.60 12.67 2.08
N LEU A 44 6.34 12.48 1.72
CA LEU A 44 5.21 12.87 2.55
C LEU A 44 4.81 11.63 3.36
N THR A 45 4.91 11.67 4.69
CA THR A 45 4.76 10.48 5.55
C THR A 45 3.55 10.53 6.47
N ASP A 46 3.12 11.73 6.83
CA ASP A 46 2.14 12.00 7.90
C ASP A 46 1.11 13.06 7.51
N ARG A 47 1.14 13.51 6.26
CA ARG A 47 0.27 14.55 5.74
C ARG A 47 -0.28 14.18 4.36
N PRO A 48 -1.50 14.64 4.02
CA PRO A 48 -2.06 14.43 2.71
C PRO A 48 -1.24 15.15 1.64
N LEU A 49 -1.44 14.76 0.38
CA LEU A 49 -0.87 15.47 -0.75
C LEU A 49 -1.37 16.93 -0.77
N PRO A 50 -0.51 17.94 -0.98
CA PRO A 50 -0.95 19.33 -1.04
C PRO A 50 -2.03 19.56 -2.11
N ALA A 51 -2.98 20.44 -1.81
CA ALA A 51 -4.12 20.72 -2.70
C ALA A 51 -3.70 21.38 -4.02
N ASP A 52 -2.60 22.13 -3.99
CA ASP A 52 -1.99 22.82 -5.13
C ASP A 52 -1.06 21.92 -5.97
N PHE A 53 -0.71 20.73 -5.48
CA PHE A 53 0.16 19.81 -6.22
C PHE A 53 -0.57 19.19 -7.42
N VAL A 54 -0.07 19.41 -8.64
CA VAL A 54 -0.64 18.84 -9.87
C VAL A 54 0.40 17.97 -10.56
N ALA A 55 0.20 16.66 -10.55
CA ALA A 55 1.08 15.72 -11.23
C ALA A 55 0.99 15.84 -12.75
N VAL A 56 2.13 15.75 -13.43
CA VAL A 56 2.26 15.60 -14.88
C VAL A 56 2.90 14.27 -15.27
N SER A 57 3.52 13.58 -14.32
CA SER A 57 3.97 12.20 -14.49
C SER A 57 3.88 11.42 -13.19
N ALA A 58 3.78 10.10 -13.32
CA ALA A 58 3.84 9.17 -12.21
C ALA A 58 4.82 8.04 -12.52
N VAL A 59 5.55 7.60 -11.49
CA VAL A 59 6.36 6.38 -11.52
C VAL A 59 5.84 5.44 -10.45
N LEU A 60 5.57 4.20 -10.82
CA LEU A 60 5.16 3.14 -9.92
C LEU A 60 6.21 2.03 -9.94
N CYS A 61 6.87 1.84 -8.81
CA CYS A 61 7.77 0.75 -8.57
C CYS A 61 7.07 -0.32 -7.73
N HIS A 62 7.07 -1.56 -8.22
CA HIS A 62 6.76 -2.72 -7.38
C HIS A 62 8.04 -3.14 -6.67
N SER A 63 8.02 -3.13 -5.34
CA SER A 63 9.04 -3.83 -4.57
C SER A 63 8.84 -5.32 -4.83
N GLY A 64 9.85 -6.03 -5.34
CA GLY A 64 9.80 -7.48 -5.41
C GLY A 64 9.45 -8.06 -4.04
N LEU A 65 8.71 -9.17 -4.01
CA LEU A 65 8.39 -9.85 -2.76
C LEU A 65 9.68 -10.20 -2.01
N PRO A 66 9.78 -9.92 -0.70
CA PRO A 66 10.87 -10.45 0.12
C PRO A 66 10.83 -11.98 0.07
N GLY A 67 11.93 -12.63 -0.32
CA GLY A 67 12.04 -14.10 -0.27
C GLY A 67 12.31 -14.84 -1.58
N LEU A 68 12.58 -14.15 -2.69
CA LEU A 68 13.21 -14.82 -3.85
C LEU A 68 14.61 -15.33 -3.45
N PRO A 69 15.00 -16.56 -3.87
CA PRO A 69 16.31 -17.11 -3.53
C PRO A 69 17.40 -16.16 -4.01
N SER A 70 18.41 -15.94 -3.16
CA SER A 70 19.51 -14.96 -3.29
C SER A 70 20.45 -15.17 -4.49
N GLY A 71 20.06 -15.99 -5.46
CA GLY A 71 20.78 -16.28 -6.70
C GLY A 71 19.94 -16.14 -7.97
N ALA A 72 18.65 -15.81 -7.88
CA ALA A 72 17.94 -15.27 -9.04
C ALA A 72 18.49 -13.86 -9.30
N PRO A 73 18.75 -13.44 -10.55
CA PRO A 73 19.02 -12.04 -10.82
C PRO A 73 17.89 -11.26 -10.18
N ALA A 74 18.22 -10.32 -9.27
CA ALA A 74 17.21 -9.51 -8.61
C ALA A 74 16.26 -9.01 -9.68
N ALA A 75 15.00 -9.45 -9.64
CA ALA A 75 14.01 -8.97 -10.59
C ALA A 75 14.05 -7.45 -10.45
N GLN A 76 14.57 -6.77 -11.47
CA GLN A 76 14.75 -5.33 -11.38
C GLN A 76 13.37 -4.76 -11.04
N PRO A 77 13.24 -3.92 -10.01
CA PRO A 77 11.95 -3.30 -9.70
C PRO A 77 11.45 -2.66 -10.99
N SER A 78 10.35 -3.17 -11.51
CA SER A 78 9.79 -2.69 -12.77
C SER A 78 9.17 -1.33 -12.48
N ALA A 79 9.94 -0.28 -12.75
CA ALA A 79 9.46 1.08 -12.73
C ALA A 79 8.56 1.28 -13.93
N ARG A 80 7.25 1.34 -13.70
CA ARG A 80 6.27 1.70 -14.73
C ARG A 80 6.02 3.19 -14.68
N ARG A 81 5.85 3.81 -15.83
CA ARG A 81 5.58 5.25 -15.94
C ARG A 81 4.18 5.49 -16.46
N SER A 82 3.60 6.61 -16.05
CA SER A 82 2.35 7.13 -16.60
C SER A 82 2.47 8.63 -16.80
N THR A 83 1.77 9.16 -17.81
CA THR A 83 1.62 10.59 -18.09
C THR A 83 0.21 11.10 -17.81
N GLY A 84 -0.64 10.25 -17.21
CA GLY A 84 -1.98 10.62 -16.74
C GLY A 84 -3.12 9.97 -17.55
N PRO A 85 -4.37 10.40 -17.32
CA PRO A 85 -4.78 11.50 -16.42
C PRO A 85 -4.65 11.15 -14.93
N PHE A 86 -4.31 12.14 -14.07
CA PHE A 86 -4.08 11.91 -12.63
C PHE A 86 -5.18 12.42 -11.70
N GLY A 87 -6.26 13.01 -12.22
CA GLY A 87 -7.28 13.69 -11.41
C GLY A 87 -7.85 12.82 -10.27
N ASP A 88 -8.25 11.59 -10.58
CA ASP A 88 -8.81 10.65 -9.62
C ASP A 88 -7.77 10.21 -8.58
N LEU A 89 -6.53 10.00 -9.01
CA LEU A 89 -5.42 9.64 -8.11
C LEU A 89 -5.10 10.78 -7.14
N LEU A 90 -4.99 12.01 -7.62
CA LEU A 90 -4.72 13.17 -6.78
C LEU A 90 -5.88 13.40 -5.80
N THR A 91 -7.11 13.16 -6.23
CA THR A 91 -8.29 13.23 -5.35
C THR A 91 -8.20 12.20 -4.24
N ALA A 92 -7.97 10.92 -4.58
CA ALA A 92 -7.85 9.84 -3.60
C ALA A 92 -6.68 10.06 -2.61
N LEU A 93 -5.54 10.60 -3.05
CA LEU A 93 -4.38 10.87 -2.19
C LEU A 93 -4.56 12.06 -1.24
N ARG A 94 -5.54 12.92 -1.49
CA ARG A 94 -5.88 14.05 -0.63
C ARG A 94 -6.90 13.70 0.43
N GLU A 95 -7.60 12.59 0.27
CA GLU A 95 -8.56 12.15 1.27
C GLU A 95 -7.87 11.81 2.60
N PRO A 96 -8.45 12.21 3.74
CA PRO A 96 -7.96 11.76 5.03
C PRO A 96 -8.13 10.23 5.15
N PRO A 97 -7.26 9.54 5.90
CA PRO A 97 -7.46 8.13 6.19
C PRO A 97 -8.81 7.93 6.91
N PRO A 98 -9.56 6.86 6.57
CA PRO A 98 -10.81 6.57 7.24
C PRO A 98 -10.60 6.33 8.73
N GLU A 99 -11.55 6.76 9.54
CA GLU A 99 -11.56 6.46 10.97
C GLU A 99 -11.69 4.94 11.20
N PRO A 100 -11.01 4.39 12.22
CA PRO A 100 -11.16 2.99 12.57
C PRO A 100 -12.60 2.71 13.05
N PRO A 101 -13.12 1.49 12.80
CA PRO A 101 -14.40 1.07 13.35
C PRO A 101 -14.43 1.20 14.87
N ARG A 102 -15.59 1.57 15.42
CA ARG A 102 -15.80 1.56 16.88
C ARG A 102 -16.06 0.13 17.35
N GLY A 103 -15.45 -0.24 18.47
CA GLY A 103 -15.60 -1.57 19.07
C GLY A 103 -14.61 -2.60 18.50
N GLU A 104 -14.89 -3.88 18.74
CA GLU A 104 -14.05 -4.97 18.26
C GLU A 104 -14.20 -5.14 16.74
N PHE A 105 -13.08 -5.13 16.03
CA PHE A 105 -13.01 -5.46 14.61
C PHE A 105 -11.80 -6.34 14.34
N ALA A 106 -11.90 -7.18 13.32
CA ALA A 106 -10.82 -8.05 12.87
C ALA A 106 -10.34 -7.60 11.49
N CYS A 107 -9.03 -7.60 11.31
CA CYS A 107 -8.43 -7.38 10.00
C CYS A 107 -8.30 -8.71 9.25
N PRO A 108 -8.58 -8.72 7.94
CA PRO A 108 -8.34 -9.92 7.15
C PRO A 108 -6.86 -10.27 7.16
N ALA A 109 -6.56 -11.57 7.25
CA ALA A 109 -5.21 -12.10 7.13
C ALA A 109 -4.76 -12.13 5.66
N MET A 110 -4.61 -10.95 5.05
CA MET A 110 -4.15 -10.76 3.68
C MET A 110 -2.91 -9.89 3.63
N MET A 111 -2.07 -10.09 2.62
CA MET A 111 -0.95 -9.21 2.32
C MET A 111 -1.29 -8.34 1.12
N GLN A 112 -1.08 -7.03 1.24
CA GLN A 112 -1.12 -6.12 0.12
C GLN A 112 0.33 -5.85 -0.33
N ALA A 113 0.60 -5.99 -1.64
CA ALA A 113 1.93 -5.72 -2.16
C ALA A 113 2.33 -4.26 -1.86
N PRO A 114 3.52 -4.00 -1.30
CA PRO A 114 4.02 -2.65 -1.12
C PRO A 114 4.24 -2.00 -2.49
N ILE A 115 3.90 -0.72 -2.58
CA ILE A 115 4.14 0.09 -3.78
C ILE A 115 4.98 1.31 -3.40
N VAL A 116 5.87 1.70 -4.31
CA VAL A 116 6.47 3.04 -4.28
C VAL A 116 5.86 3.81 -5.44
N LEU A 117 4.95 4.72 -5.11
CA LEU A 117 4.37 5.67 -6.05
C LEU A 117 5.13 6.98 -5.90
N ALA A 118 5.59 7.54 -7.03
CA ALA A 118 6.13 8.87 -7.08
C ALA A 118 5.39 9.70 -8.11
N LEU A 119 5.15 10.95 -7.78
CA LEU A 119 4.46 11.92 -8.62
C LEU A 119 5.38 13.11 -8.86
N THR A 120 5.46 13.57 -10.11
CA THR A 120 6.24 14.75 -10.47
C THR A 120 5.31 15.80 -11.05
N ASP A 121 5.43 17.05 -10.58
CA ASP A 121 4.68 18.19 -11.12
C ASP A 121 5.40 18.89 -12.28
N ALA A 122 4.74 19.86 -12.90
CA ALA A 122 5.28 20.60 -14.06
C ALA A 122 6.55 21.40 -13.75
N SER A 123 6.83 21.68 -12.47
CA SER A 123 8.06 22.36 -12.04
C SER A 123 9.24 21.40 -11.88
N GLY A 124 9.00 20.09 -12.02
CA GLY A 124 9.98 19.04 -11.81
C GLY A 124 10.08 18.56 -10.35
N ARG A 125 9.26 19.10 -9.44
CA ARG A 125 9.23 18.65 -8.05
C ARG A 125 8.61 17.25 -7.99
N THR A 126 9.36 16.30 -7.44
CA THR A 126 8.92 14.91 -7.26
C THR A 126 8.59 14.64 -5.81
N VAL A 127 7.47 13.98 -5.54
CA VAL A 127 7.02 13.59 -4.21
C VAL A 127 6.69 12.10 -4.17
N LEU A 128 6.98 11.46 -3.04
CA LEU A 128 6.42 10.16 -2.67
C LEU A 128 5.26 10.46 -1.70
N PRO A 129 4.01 10.45 -2.19
CA PRO A 129 2.87 10.80 -1.36
C PRO A 129 2.66 9.76 -0.26
N ALA A 130 2.19 10.24 0.89
CA ALA A 130 1.57 9.43 1.91
C ALA A 130 0.33 8.77 1.30
N LEU A 131 0.16 7.45 1.47
CA LEU A 131 -1.03 6.76 0.95
C LEU A 131 -2.05 6.62 2.08
N PRO A 132 -3.26 7.19 1.97
CA PRO A 132 -4.32 6.96 2.94
C PRO A 132 -4.54 5.45 3.17
N ALA A 133 -4.58 5.03 4.43
CA ALA A 133 -4.71 3.64 4.80
C ALA A 133 -5.95 3.38 5.65
N THR A 134 -6.51 2.19 5.48
CA THR A 134 -7.52 1.61 6.36
C THR A 134 -6.94 1.34 7.75
N ALA A 135 -7.80 1.12 8.75
CA ALA A 135 -7.40 0.71 10.08
C ALA A 135 -6.52 -0.55 10.12
N CYS A 136 -6.62 -1.40 9.08
CA CYS A 136 -5.84 -2.61 8.92
C CYS A 136 -4.47 -2.40 8.27
N GLY A 137 -4.10 -1.16 7.93
CA GLY A 137 -2.82 -0.86 7.29
C GLY A 137 -2.76 -1.25 5.81
N PHE A 138 -3.92 -1.31 5.14
CA PHE A 138 -4.01 -1.42 3.68
C PHE A 138 -4.32 -0.08 3.07
N ARG A 139 -3.83 0.19 1.85
CA ARG A 139 -4.27 1.35 1.06
C ARG A 139 -5.79 1.35 0.94
N THR A 140 -6.38 2.53 0.92
CA THR A 140 -7.82 2.64 0.67
C THR A 140 -8.18 2.12 -0.72
N PRO A 141 -9.40 1.55 -0.90
CA PRO A 141 -9.86 1.09 -2.21
C PRO A 141 -9.84 2.19 -3.28
N ALA A 142 -10.08 3.44 -2.90
CA ALA A 142 -10.02 4.59 -3.81
C ALA A 142 -8.60 4.79 -4.39
N VAL A 143 -7.57 4.70 -3.55
CA VAL A 143 -6.17 4.80 -3.99
C VAL A 143 -5.82 3.62 -4.90
N ASP A 144 -6.17 2.39 -4.52
CA ASP A 144 -5.90 1.21 -5.36
C ASP A 144 -6.59 1.31 -6.72
N ALA A 145 -7.87 1.70 -6.75
CA ALA A 145 -8.63 1.87 -7.99
C ALA A 145 -8.00 2.96 -8.89
N ALA A 146 -7.66 4.12 -8.33
CA ALA A 146 -7.06 5.21 -9.08
C ALA A 146 -5.68 4.85 -9.65
N VAL A 147 -4.84 4.13 -8.90
CA VAL A 147 -3.54 3.63 -9.39
C VAL A 147 -3.72 2.60 -10.51
N GLN A 148 -4.72 1.72 -10.41
CA GLN A 148 -5.00 0.70 -11.43
C GLN A 148 -5.59 1.29 -12.72
N ALA A 149 -6.33 2.39 -12.61
CA ALA A 149 -6.93 3.08 -13.76
C ALA A 149 -5.91 3.81 -14.65
N LEU A 150 -4.69 4.04 -14.16
CA LEU A 150 -3.64 4.68 -14.94
C LEU A 150 -3.14 3.79 -16.07
N THR A 151 -2.86 4.41 -17.22
CA THR A 151 -2.14 3.78 -18.32
C THR A 151 -0.65 3.72 -17.96
N TRP A 152 -0.11 2.52 -17.85
CA TRP A 152 1.28 2.25 -17.48
C TRP A 152 2.10 1.79 -18.69
N SER A 153 3.31 2.32 -18.83
CA SER A 153 4.32 1.92 -19.82
C SER A 153 5.65 1.56 -19.17
#